data_AF-T0ZYH1-F1
#
_entry.id   AF-T0ZYH1-F1
#
_cell.length_a   1.000
_cell.length_b   1.000
_cell.length_c   1.000
_cell.angle_alpha   90.00
_cell.angle_beta   90.00
_cell.angle_gamma   90.00
#
_symmetry.space_group_name_H-M   'P 1'
#
loop_
_entity.id
_entity.type
_entity.pdbx_description
1 polymer ?
#
loop_
_entity_poly.entity_id
_entity_poly.type
_entity_poly.pdbx_seq_one_letter_code
_entity_poly.pdbx_strand_id
1 'polypeptide(L)'
;MTPRTYCLELTGDYACFTRPEMKVERVSYDVMTPSAARACFEAILWKPAIRWQVRRIEVLRPIRWINLRRNEVASVVSTRNVETAMKNGHGDLALYVEDDRRQRAGLFLRDVAYRVHADLEFLRERDPDASPA
;
A
#
# COMPACT_ATOMS: atom_id res chain seq x y z
N MET A 1 -20.51 -18.43 17.60
CA MET A 1 -19.84 -17.25 18.20
C MET A 1 -19.82 -16.15 17.15
N THR A 2 -20.47 -15.03 17.40
CA THR A 2 -20.39 -13.85 16.52
C THR A 2 -18.95 -13.34 16.57
N PRO A 3 -18.24 -13.17 15.44
CA PRO A 3 -16.88 -12.66 15.46
C PRO A 3 -16.86 -11.27 16.10
N ARG A 4 -15.88 -11.01 16.97
CA ARG A 4 -15.71 -9.69 17.59
C ARG A 4 -15.24 -8.71 16.52
N THR A 5 -16.04 -7.67 16.29
CA THR A 5 -15.68 -6.60 15.35
C THR A 5 -14.80 -5.57 16.03
N TYR A 6 -13.70 -5.23 15.36
CA TYR A 6 -12.75 -4.20 15.76
C TYR A 6 -12.94 -2.95 14.92
N CYS A 7 -12.70 -1.79 15.50
CA CYS A 7 -12.86 -0.49 14.87
C CYS A 7 -11.54 0.29 14.94
N LEU A 8 -11.11 0.84 13.80
CA LEU A 8 -9.96 1.74 13.70
C LEU A 8 -10.39 3.06 13.09
N GLU A 9 -9.91 4.16 13.67
CA GLU A 9 -9.98 5.48 13.04
C GLU A 9 -8.63 5.79 12.40
N LEU A 10 -8.66 6.08 11.09
CA LEU A 10 -7.48 6.32 10.26
C LEU A 10 -7.57 7.73 9.71
N THR A 11 -6.55 8.54 9.94
CA THR A 11 -6.47 9.91 9.43
C THR A 11 -5.13 10.17 8.78
N GLY A 12 -5.09 11.13 7.86
CA GLY A 12 -3.84 11.53 7.23
C GLY A 12 -4.01 12.79 6.38
N ASP A 13 -2.92 13.55 6.27
CA ASP A 13 -2.89 14.76 5.45
C ASP A 13 -3.05 14.45 3.96
N TYR A 14 -2.56 13.29 3.53
CA TYR A 14 -2.65 12.80 2.16
C TYR A 14 -2.93 11.30 2.10
N ALA A 15 -3.64 10.86 1.06
CA ALA A 15 -3.79 9.44 0.75
C ALA A 15 -3.83 9.17 -0.75
N CYS A 16 -3.32 8.01 -1.17
CA CYS A 16 -3.37 7.55 -2.55
C CYS A 16 -3.69 6.06 -2.64
N PHE A 17 -4.95 5.76 -2.89
CA PHE A 17 -5.43 4.40 -3.18
C PHE A 17 -5.40 4.20 -4.69
N THR A 18 -4.22 3.91 -5.24
CA THR A 18 -3.97 3.99 -6.69
C THR A 18 -4.93 3.11 -7.50
N ARG A 19 -5.58 3.72 -8.50
CA ARG A 19 -6.35 3.03 -9.54
C ARG A 19 -5.41 2.23 -10.45
N PRO A 20 -5.63 0.92 -10.65
CA PRO A 20 -4.72 0.08 -11.43
C PRO A 20 -4.56 0.55 -12.88
N GLU A 21 -5.62 1.10 -13.48
CA GLU A 21 -5.64 1.65 -14.84
C GLU A 21 -4.75 2.89 -15.03
N MET A 22 -4.47 3.64 -13.95
CA MET A 22 -3.74 4.92 -13.97
C MET A 22 -2.46 4.87 -13.13
N LYS A 23 -1.79 3.72 -13.09
CA LYS A 23 -0.59 3.50 -12.27
C LYS A 23 0.58 4.43 -12.60
N VAL A 24 0.68 4.89 -13.86
CA VAL A 24 1.78 5.74 -14.32
C VAL A 24 1.67 7.16 -13.74
N GLU A 25 0.48 7.76 -13.78
CA GLU A 25 0.18 9.12 -13.28
C GLU A 25 -0.50 9.11 -11.90
N ARG A 26 -0.42 7.98 -11.18
CA ARG A 26 -0.97 7.71 -9.83
C ARG A 26 -2.22 8.52 -9.49
N VAL A 27 -3.37 8.05 -9.96
CA VAL A 27 -4.67 8.60 -9.59
C VAL A 27 -5.28 7.75 -8.49
N SER A 28 -5.67 8.38 -7.37
CA SER A 28 -6.34 7.68 -6.28
C SER A 28 -7.79 7.31 -6.64
N TYR A 29 -8.32 6.25 -6.03
CA TYR A 29 -9.75 6.14 -5.80
C TYR A 29 -10.21 7.25 -4.85
N ASP A 30 -11.50 7.55 -4.92
CA ASP A 30 -12.14 8.61 -4.14
C ASP A 30 -12.19 8.27 -2.64
N VAL A 31 -12.11 6.97 -2.31
CA VAL A 31 -12.16 6.43 -0.95
C VAL A 31 -11.16 5.29 -0.76
N MET A 32 -10.86 4.97 0.49
CA MET A 32 -10.03 3.84 0.87
C MET A 32 -10.60 2.52 0.33
N THR A 33 -9.74 1.69 -0.26
CA THR A 33 -10.12 0.36 -0.72
C THR A 33 -10.12 -0.66 0.43
N PRO A 34 -10.94 -1.73 0.37
CA PRO A 34 -10.90 -2.79 1.37
C PRO A 34 -9.52 -3.45 1.54
N SER A 35 -8.73 -3.52 0.45
CA SER A 35 -7.36 -4.05 0.51
C SER A 35 -6.42 -3.15 1.31
N ALA A 36 -6.51 -1.83 1.14
CA ALA A 36 -5.73 -0.87 1.93
C ALA A 36 -6.18 -0.86 3.39
N ALA A 37 -7.49 -0.87 3.64
CA ALA A 37 -8.07 -0.98 4.97
C ALA A 37 -7.58 -2.22 5.72
N ARG A 38 -7.61 -3.40 5.06
CA ARG A 38 -7.07 -4.65 5.61
C ARG A 38 -5.58 -4.51 5.95
N ALA A 39 -4.78 -3.92 5.06
CA ALA A 39 -3.35 -3.72 5.29
C ALA A 39 -3.06 -2.82 6.52
N CYS A 40 -3.92 -1.84 6.81
CA CYS A 40 -3.79 -1.02 8.02
C CYS A 40 -3.96 -1.85 9.30
N PHE A 41 -4.92 -2.79 9.34
CA PHE A 41 -5.05 -3.72 10.46
C PHE A 41 -3.84 -4.67 10.56
N GLU A 42 -3.38 -5.20 9.43
CA GLU A 42 -2.22 -6.11 9.38
C GLU A 42 -0.92 -5.42 9.82
N ALA A 43 -0.76 -4.13 9.54
CA ALA A 43 0.38 -3.34 10.00
C ALA A 43 0.43 -3.19 11.53
N ILE A 44 -0.72 -3.25 12.21
CA ILE A 44 -0.80 -3.21 13.68
C ILE A 44 -0.60 -4.60 14.26
N LEU A 45 -1.32 -5.59 13.74
CA LEU A 45 -1.21 -6.98 14.17
C LEU A 45 -1.41 -7.93 12.98
N TRP A 46 -0.36 -8.71 12.70
CA TRP A 46 -0.43 -9.80 11.75
C TRP A 46 0.38 -11.01 12.20
N LYS A 47 -0.18 -12.19 11.95
CA LYS A 47 0.46 -13.51 12.04
C LYS A 47 -0.08 -14.38 10.90
N PRO A 48 0.64 -15.44 10.47
CA PRO A 48 0.17 -16.33 9.40
C PRO A 48 -1.21 -16.95 9.63
N ALA A 49 -1.57 -17.19 10.89
CA ALA A 49 -2.85 -17.73 11.33
C ALA A 49 -3.93 -16.66 11.60
N ILE A 50 -3.67 -15.39 11.32
CA ILE A 50 -4.65 -14.31 11.51
C ILE A 50 -5.05 -13.76 10.14
N ARG A 51 -6.35 -13.57 9.94
CA ARG A 51 -6.91 -12.89 8.77
C ARG A 51 -7.87 -11.79 9.19
N TRP A 52 -7.64 -10.59 8.68
CA TRP A 52 -8.55 -9.46 8.85
C TRP A 52 -9.59 -9.42 7.73
N GLN A 53 -10.87 -9.40 8.10
CA GLN A 53 -11.98 -9.26 7.16
C GLN A 53 -12.66 -7.90 7.35
N VAL A 54 -12.43 -6.97 6.42
CA VAL A 54 -13.07 -5.64 6.44
C VAL A 54 -14.56 -5.78 6.17
N ARG A 55 -15.39 -5.19 7.04
CA ARG A 55 -16.86 -5.22 6.96
C ARG A 55 -17.44 -3.90 6.50
N ARG A 56 -16.89 -2.78 6.99
CA ARG A 56 -17.40 -1.44 6.71
C ARG A 56 -16.28 -0.42 6.70
N ILE A 57 -16.37 0.53 5.79
CA ILE A 57 -15.54 1.74 5.77
C ILE A 57 -16.50 2.93 5.79
N GLU A 58 -16.42 3.74 6.83
CA GLU A 58 -17.11 5.01 6.93
C GLU A 58 -16.16 6.13 6.51
N VAL A 59 -16.65 7.05 5.70
CA VAL A 59 -15.91 8.25 5.28
C VAL A 59 -16.31 9.39 6.19
N LEU A 60 -15.36 9.89 6.99
CA LEU A 60 -15.63 10.90 8.03
C LEU A 60 -15.40 12.34 7.55
N ARG A 61 -14.67 12.51 6.44
CA ARG A 61 -14.36 13.83 5.84
C ARG A 61 -14.75 13.86 4.36
N PRO A 62 -15.15 15.03 3.82
CA PRO A 62 -15.49 15.15 2.42
C PRO A 62 -14.28 14.84 1.52
N ILE A 63 -14.56 14.26 0.36
CA ILE A 63 -13.53 13.89 -0.62
C ILE A 63 -12.91 15.17 -1.20
N ARG A 64 -11.60 15.33 -1.01
CA ARG A 64 -10.84 16.48 -1.50
C ARG A 64 -9.60 16.00 -2.21
N TRP A 65 -9.31 16.61 -3.35
CA TRP A 65 -8.19 16.26 -4.19
C TRP A 65 -7.05 17.27 -4.06
N ILE A 66 -5.84 16.79 -4.34
CA ILE A 66 -4.63 17.59 -4.50
C ILE A 66 -3.78 17.01 -5.62
N ASN A 67 -3.20 17.88 -6.43
CA ASN A 67 -2.18 17.52 -7.41
C ASN A 67 -0.80 17.62 -6.77
N LEU A 68 -0.05 16.52 -6.74
CA LEU A 68 1.36 16.52 -6.34
C LEU A 68 2.23 16.13 -7.54
N ARG A 69 3.39 16.76 -7.66
CA ARG A 69 4.43 16.36 -8.61
C ARG A 69 5.68 15.93 -7.85
N ARG A 70 6.22 14.77 -8.19
CA ARG A 70 7.43 14.22 -7.56
C ARG A 70 8.44 13.82 -8.63
N ASN A 71 9.72 14.05 -8.32
CA ASN A 71 10.81 13.42 -9.06
C ASN A 71 10.91 11.97 -8.58
N GLU A 72 10.71 11.00 -9.47
CA GLU A 72 10.87 9.57 -9.22
C GLU A 72 11.91 8.98 -10.21
N VAL A 73 12.56 7.88 -9.84
CA VAL A 73 13.41 7.10 -10.76
C VAL A 73 12.54 6.56 -11.89
N ALA A 74 13.03 6.66 -13.13
CA ALA A 74 12.26 6.26 -14.31
C ALA A 74 12.30 4.75 -14.54
N SER A 75 13.48 4.15 -14.38
CA SER A 75 13.75 2.79 -14.84
C SER A 75 14.16 1.85 -13.71
N VAL A 76 13.98 0.56 -13.95
CA VAL A 76 14.58 -0.50 -13.13
C VAL A 76 15.89 -0.91 -13.82
N VAL A 77 16.96 -1.10 -13.06
CA VAL A 77 18.26 -1.47 -13.63
C VAL A 77 18.16 -2.82 -14.36
N SER A 78 18.74 -2.88 -15.55
CA SER A 78 18.75 -4.11 -16.36
C SER A 78 19.71 -5.13 -15.76
N THR A 79 19.20 -6.31 -15.37
CA THR A 79 20.01 -7.42 -14.86
C THR A 79 21.09 -7.84 -15.87
N ARG A 80 20.75 -7.85 -17.16
CA ARG A 80 21.68 -8.16 -18.25
C ARG A 80 22.85 -7.18 -18.33
N ASN A 81 22.59 -5.89 -18.11
CA ASN A 81 23.64 -4.87 -18.18
C ASN A 81 24.61 -5.04 -17.00
N VAL A 82 24.06 -5.31 -15.81
CA VAL A 82 24.85 -5.61 -14.61
C VAL A 82 25.72 -6.85 -14.82
N GLU A 83 25.16 -7.97 -15.32
CA GLU A 83 25.93 -9.19 -15.59
C GLU A 83 27.06 -8.97 -16.60
N THR A 84 26.80 -8.14 -17.62
CA THR A 84 27.79 -7.82 -18.65
C THR A 84 28.93 -6.98 -18.06
N ALA A 85 28.60 -5.96 -17.25
CA ALA A 85 29.59 -5.14 -16.56
C ALA A 85 30.44 -5.95 -15.57
N MET A 86 29.82 -6.90 -14.84
CA MET A 86 30.54 -7.82 -13.96
C MET A 86 31.49 -8.74 -14.73
N LYS A 87 31.06 -9.30 -15.88
CA LYS A 87 31.91 -10.16 -16.71
C LYS A 87 33.08 -9.41 -17.34
N ASN A 88 32.86 -8.17 -17.75
CA ASN A 88 33.88 -7.33 -18.39
C ASN A 88 34.79 -6.63 -17.39
N GLY A 89 34.47 -6.65 -16.09
CA GLY A 89 35.23 -5.99 -15.03
C GLY A 89 35.12 -4.46 -15.02
N HIS A 90 34.31 -3.88 -15.91
CA HIS A 90 34.04 -2.44 -15.99
C HIS A 90 32.63 -2.19 -16.54
N GLY A 91 32.01 -1.06 -16.16
CA GLY A 91 30.68 -0.63 -16.62
C GLY A 91 29.78 -0.18 -15.48
N ASP A 92 28.58 0.30 -15.82
CA ASP A 92 27.63 0.83 -14.84
C ASP A 92 26.81 -0.28 -14.17
N LEU A 93 26.96 -0.39 -12.86
CA LEU A 93 26.22 -1.33 -12.01
C LEU A 93 24.99 -0.68 -11.34
N ALA A 94 24.85 0.63 -11.46
CA ALA A 94 23.84 1.42 -10.79
C ALA A 94 23.11 2.33 -11.77
N LEU A 95 21.88 2.69 -11.40
CA LEU A 95 21.17 3.81 -12.02
C LEU A 95 21.42 5.06 -11.17
N TYR A 96 21.93 6.10 -11.81
CA TYR A 96 22.06 7.42 -11.19
C TYR A 96 20.79 8.22 -11.43
N VAL A 97 20.20 8.75 -10.36
CA VAL A 97 18.91 9.45 -10.42
C VAL A 97 19.01 10.76 -11.19
N GLU A 98 20.19 11.35 -11.26
CA GLU A 98 20.52 12.53 -12.03
C GLU A 98 20.25 12.32 -13.52
N ASP A 99 20.58 11.13 -14.02
CA ASP A 99 20.50 10.75 -15.44
C ASP A 99 19.17 10.07 -15.80
N ASP A 100 18.47 9.49 -14.81
CA ASP A 100 17.23 8.71 -15.04
C ASP A 100 16.06 9.13 -14.12
N ARG A 101 15.78 10.43 -14.07
CA ARG A 101 14.62 10.99 -13.35
C ARG A 101 13.42 11.24 -14.27
N ARG A 102 12.22 10.93 -13.76
CA ARG A 102 10.94 11.34 -14.34
C ARG A 102 10.14 12.13 -13.31
N GLN A 103 9.54 13.24 -13.76
CA GLN A 103 8.50 13.89 -12.98
C GLN A 103 7.18 13.17 -13.19
N ARG A 104 6.64 12.62 -12.11
CA ARG A 104 5.31 12.01 -12.12
C ARG A 104 4.35 12.94 -11.40
N ALA A 105 3.28 13.31 -12.09
CA ALA A 105 2.12 13.91 -11.45
C ALA A 105 1.29 12.80 -10.79
N GLY A 106 0.63 13.14 -9.70
CA GLY A 106 -0.31 12.26 -8.99
C GLY A 106 -1.50 13.08 -8.51
N LEU A 107 -2.69 12.49 -8.67
CA LEU A 107 -3.93 13.05 -8.14
C LEU A 107 -4.29 12.29 -6.86
N PHE A 108 -3.99 12.90 -5.72
CA PHE A 108 -4.15 12.30 -4.40
C PHE A 108 -5.34 12.90 -3.65
N LEU A 109 -5.77 12.19 -2.62
CA LEU A 109 -6.69 12.71 -1.63
C LEU A 109 -5.91 13.55 -0.61
N ARG A 110 -6.55 14.59 -0.08
CA ARG A 110 -6.03 15.38 1.03
C ARG A 110 -7.02 15.40 2.19
N ASP A 111 -6.51 15.57 3.40
CA ASP A 111 -7.30 15.75 4.62
C ASP A 111 -8.32 14.61 4.81
N VAL A 112 -7.83 13.37 4.78
CA VAL A 112 -8.68 12.17 4.82
C VAL A 112 -8.90 11.70 6.25
N ALA A 113 -10.11 11.17 6.50
CA ALA A 113 -10.44 10.49 7.73
C ALA A 113 -11.45 9.37 7.46
N TYR A 114 -11.17 8.19 8.00
CA TYR A 114 -11.98 6.99 7.84
C TYR A 114 -12.21 6.31 9.18
N ARG A 115 -13.37 5.68 9.36
CA ARG A 115 -13.61 4.70 10.41
C ARG A 115 -13.83 3.34 9.79
N VAL A 116 -12.96 2.38 10.09
CA VAL A 116 -12.92 1.06 9.46
C VAL A 116 -13.29 -0.01 10.49
N HIS A 117 -14.21 -0.87 10.12
CA HIS A 117 -14.66 -2.00 10.92
C HIS A 117 -14.20 -3.30 10.27
N ALA A 118 -13.53 -4.15 11.05
CA ALA A 118 -13.06 -5.44 10.59
C ALA A 118 -13.17 -6.51 11.67
N ASP A 119 -13.41 -7.74 11.24
CA ASP A 119 -13.36 -8.91 12.12
C ASP A 119 -11.99 -9.57 12.03
N LEU A 120 -11.53 -10.11 13.15
CA LEU A 120 -10.35 -10.96 13.21
C LEU A 120 -10.77 -12.43 13.12
N GLU A 121 -10.34 -13.09 12.06
CA GLU A 121 -10.51 -14.53 11.85
C GLU A 121 -9.21 -15.26 12.20
N PHE A 122 -9.30 -16.25 13.08
CA PHE A 122 -8.19 -17.14 13.41
C PHE A 122 -8.25 -18.42 12.58
N LEU A 123 -7.22 -18.64 11.77
CA LEU A 123 -7.07 -19.77 10.87
C LEU A 123 -6.32 -20.90 11.59
N ARG A 124 -7.07 -21.75 12.30
CA ARG A 124 -6.50 -22.83 13.14
C ARG A 124 -5.61 -23.82 12.38
N GLU A 125 -5.88 -24.05 11.10
CA GLU A 125 -5.05 -24.88 10.22
C GLU A 125 -3.60 -24.37 10.09
N ARG A 126 -3.38 -23.08 10.33
CA ARG A 126 -2.07 -22.42 10.18
C ARG A 126 -1.32 -22.28 11.50
N ASP A 127 -1.95 -22.63 12.61
CA ASP A 127 -1.35 -22.65 13.95
C ASP A 127 -2.08 -23.67 14.84
N PRO A 128 -1.78 -24.98 14.65
CA PRO A 128 -2.49 -26.08 15.33
C PRO A 128 -2.23 -26.13 16.84
N ASP A 129 -1.06 -25.66 17.27
CA ASP A 129 -0.59 -25.69 18.66
C ASP A 129 -1.12 -24.53 19.50
N ALA A 130 -1.77 -23.55 18.86
CA ALA A 130 -2.43 -22.46 19.56
C ALA A 130 -3.53 -22.99 20.49
N SER A 131 -3.39 -22.66 21.78
CA SER A 131 -4.41 -22.97 22.78
C SER A 131 -5.74 -22.35 22.35
N PRO A 132 -6.86 -23.09 22.38
CA PRO A 132 -8.17 -22.47 22.24
C PRO A 132 -8.34 -21.44 23.37
N ALA A 133 -8.70 -20.21 22.99
CA ALA A 133 -9.13 -19.17 23.91
C ALA A 133 -10.55 -19.44 24.41
#